data_AF-A0A7S2JX75-F1
#
_entry.id   AF-A0A7S2JX75-F1
#
_cell.length_a   1.000
_cell.length_b   1.000
_cell.length_c   1.000
_cell.angle_alpha   90.00
_cell.angle_beta   90.00
_cell.angle_gamma   90.00
#
_symmetry.space_group_name_H-M   'P 1'
#
loop_
_entity.id
_entity.type
_entity.pdbx_description
1 polymer ?
#
loop_
_entity_poly.entity_id
_entity_poly.type
_entity_poly.pdbx_seq_one_letter_code
_entity_poly.pdbx_strand_id
1 'polypeptide(L)'
;RWCVTRQDVVDFQSVVQLCYGNGEIPNLPDPRTGEVNPLHDDPHIGPNIHAVNTHVISPKTLKAGGVSWALMLHEEGLPVDFFVTHSWREGVFEFCNRVLESWPPGTRHMWCCFLANPQPWPREDLKDLMGSQPDLSDSPFALALTARSCQTLLVVPNVAESIYNRLWCVEEARRAMDLHLPIWLATDCGILHWPLGCRSVAEALAAMCSPRLLRTKGWSHAFSEADDVSRQQVHASFSSVRQAACSDPDDERRIRAAIRGLEAPIDRMIERLTAGGKWLPPRSRRFSEPQPHLLRVGSSPLDGGSEPPRLPRTDSQTVEYFTPHSEYFSPPSDRQRPQPFDTPSEPSEPGTPAGGPAG
;
A
#
# COMPACT_ATOMS: atom_id res chain seq x y z
N ARG A 1 3.52 13.75 -8.80
CA ARG A 1 3.84 14.43 -7.52
C ARG A 1 2.71 14.27 -6.50
N TRP A 2 2.03 13.12 -6.50
CA TRP A 2 0.83 12.90 -5.68
C TRP A 2 1.22 11.94 -4.56
N CYS A 3 2.06 12.44 -3.68
CA CYS A 3 2.70 11.65 -2.63
C CYS A 3 2.31 12.15 -1.26
N VAL A 4 2.46 11.28 -0.28
CA VAL A 4 2.19 11.55 1.14
C VAL A 4 3.47 11.38 1.95
N THR A 5 3.57 12.11 3.06
CA THR A 5 4.65 11.97 4.03
C THR A 5 4.42 10.79 4.97
N ARG A 6 5.43 10.42 5.76
CA ARG A 6 5.28 9.43 6.84
C ARG A 6 4.25 9.88 7.88
N GLN A 7 4.21 11.18 8.20
CA GLN A 7 3.25 11.73 9.15
C GLN A 7 1.83 11.67 8.60
N ASP A 8 1.64 11.94 7.31
CA ASP A 8 0.33 11.86 6.67
C ASP A 8 -0.27 10.44 6.77
N VAL A 9 0.55 9.39 6.75
CA VAL A 9 0.10 8.00 6.92
C VAL A 9 -0.36 7.75 8.36
N VAL A 10 0.35 8.29 9.37
CA VAL A 10 -0.06 8.23 10.79
C VAL A 10 -1.38 8.96 11.00
N ASP A 11 -1.51 10.16 10.42
CA ASP A 11 -2.72 10.97 10.54
C ASP A 11 -3.89 10.31 9.80
N PHE A 12 -3.64 9.75 8.62
CA PHE A 12 -4.62 8.96 7.87
C PHE A 12 -5.13 7.76 8.69
N GLN A 13 -4.23 6.98 9.29
CA GLN A 13 -4.62 5.85 10.14
C GLN A 13 -5.50 6.32 11.30
N SER A 14 -5.14 7.42 11.95
CA SER A 14 -5.90 8.00 13.06
C SER A 14 -7.31 8.44 12.62
N VAL A 15 -7.44 9.05 11.44
CA VAL A 15 -8.73 9.42 10.85
C VAL A 15 -9.59 8.19 10.59
N VAL A 16 -9.00 7.13 10.01
CA VAL A 16 -9.74 5.90 9.70
C VAL A 16 -10.18 5.18 10.98
N GLN A 17 -9.32 5.13 12.01
CA GLN A 17 -9.65 4.56 13.31
C GLN A 17 -10.80 5.32 14.00
N LEU A 18 -10.80 6.66 13.91
CA LEU A 18 -11.89 7.47 14.45
C LEU A 18 -13.22 7.19 13.72
N CYS A 19 -13.21 7.20 12.39
CA CYS A 19 -14.40 6.89 11.59
C CYS A 19 -14.90 5.45 11.86
N TYR A 20 -14.00 4.48 11.99
CA TYR A 20 -14.33 3.11 12.37
C TYR A 20 -14.97 3.04 13.77
N GLY A 21 -14.36 3.67 14.78
CA GLY A 21 -14.87 3.70 16.15
C GLY A 21 -16.25 4.38 16.28
N ASN A 22 -16.57 5.30 15.38
CA ASN A 22 -17.87 5.95 15.28
C ASN A 22 -18.92 5.12 14.51
N GLY A 23 -18.55 3.96 13.96
CA GLY A 23 -19.43 3.14 13.11
C GLY A 23 -19.67 3.71 11.72
N GLU A 24 -18.82 4.63 11.23
CA GLU A 24 -18.96 5.29 9.92
C GLU A 24 -18.45 4.42 8.76
N ILE A 25 -17.74 3.32 9.06
CA ILE A 25 -17.21 2.38 8.07
C ILE A 25 -17.91 1.02 8.27
N PRO A 26 -19.11 0.82 7.71
CA PRO A 26 -19.84 -0.45 7.87
C PRO A 26 -19.16 -1.60 7.11
N ASN A 27 -19.26 -2.83 7.64
CA ASN A 27 -18.83 -4.05 6.95
C ASN A 27 -19.88 -4.54 5.94
N LEU A 28 -20.06 -3.79 4.86
CA LEU A 28 -21.01 -4.12 3.81
C LEU A 28 -20.47 -5.22 2.88
N PRO A 29 -21.35 -6.10 2.35
CA PRO A 29 -20.96 -7.05 1.31
C PRO A 29 -20.37 -6.35 0.08
N ASP A 30 -19.25 -6.86 -0.46
CA ASP A 30 -18.69 -6.35 -1.72
C ASP A 30 -19.73 -6.53 -2.84
N PRO A 31 -20.10 -5.49 -3.59
CA PRO A 31 -21.13 -5.57 -4.62
C PRO A 31 -20.87 -6.61 -5.72
N ARG A 32 -19.61 -7.02 -5.91
CA ARG A 32 -19.18 -7.97 -6.95
C ARG A 32 -19.20 -9.41 -6.46
N THR A 33 -18.81 -9.64 -5.19
CA THR A 33 -18.69 -11.02 -4.65
C THR A 33 -19.82 -11.38 -3.69
N GLY A 34 -20.51 -10.39 -3.13
CA GLY A 34 -21.49 -10.57 -2.06
C GLY A 34 -20.87 -10.95 -0.71
N GLU A 35 -19.53 -10.96 -0.60
CA GLU A 35 -18.81 -11.34 0.60
C GLU A 35 -18.50 -10.11 1.46
N VAL A 36 -18.66 -10.25 2.77
CA VAL A 36 -18.17 -9.25 3.75
C VAL A 36 -16.69 -9.48 4.04
N ASN A 37 -15.99 -8.47 4.55
CA ASN A 37 -14.62 -8.67 5.04
C ASN A 37 -14.66 -9.41 6.40
N PRO A 38 -14.19 -10.66 6.50
CA PRO A 38 -14.22 -11.39 7.77
C PRO A 38 -13.28 -10.80 8.83
N LEU A 39 -12.32 -9.96 8.42
CA LEU A 39 -11.31 -9.34 9.29
C LEU A 39 -11.59 -7.85 9.53
N HIS A 40 -12.81 -7.39 9.23
CA HIS A 40 -13.19 -5.99 9.35
C HIS A 40 -13.01 -5.42 10.77
N ASP A 41 -13.38 -6.23 11.77
CA ASP A 41 -13.33 -5.85 13.18
C ASP A 41 -12.05 -6.27 13.90
N ASP A 42 -11.08 -6.83 13.16
CA ASP A 42 -9.78 -7.14 13.73
C ASP A 42 -9.00 -5.85 14.00
N PRO A 43 -8.50 -5.63 15.24
CA PRO A 43 -7.87 -4.37 15.63
C PRO A 43 -6.50 -4.13 14.95
N HIS A 44 -5.88 -5.17 14.38
CA HIS A 44 -4.60 -5.09 13.69
C HIS A 44 -4.75 -5.06 12.17
N ILE A 45 -5.86 -5.55 11.64
CA ILE A 45 -6.12 -5.61 10.19
C ILE A 45 -7.10 -4.51 9.78
N GLY A 46 -8.28 -4.48 10.39
CA GLY A 46 -9.30 -3.46 10.18
C GLY A 46 -10.09 -3.55 8.87
N PRO A 47 -10.90 -2.53 8.57
CA PRO A 47 -11.65 -2.43 7.32
C PRO A 47 -10.73 -2.51 6.10
N ASN A 48 -11.20 -3.12 5.03
CA ASN A 48 -10.42 -3.17 3.80
C ASN A 48 -10.39 -1.80 3.09
N ILE A 49 -9.43 -1.61 2.19
CA ILE A 49 -9.27 -0.33 1.48
C ILE A 49 -10.49 0.01 0.62
N HIS A 50 -11.23 -0.97 0.10
CA HIS A 50 -12.51 -0.70 -0.57
C HIS A 50 -13.52 0.03 0.34
N ALA A 51 -13.68 -0.43 1.58
CA ALA A 51 -14.57 0.20 2.55
C ALA A 51 -14.05 1.59 2.96
N VAL A 52 -12.74 1.71 3.25
CA VAL A 52 -12.13 2.99 3.62
C VAL A 52 -12.25 4.01 2.49
N ASN A 53 -12.08 3.59 1.24
CA ASN A 53 -12.23 4.47 0.10
C ASN A 53 -13.65 5.03 0.00
N THR A 54 -14.65 4.15 0.09
CA THR A 54 -16.07 4.49 0.01
C THR A 54 -16.52 5.42 1.13
N HIS A 55 -16.09 5.14 2.37
CA HIS A 55 -16.64 5.79 3.55
C HIS A 55 -15.77 6.92 4.11
N VAL A 56 -14.47 6.97 3.77
CA VAL A 56 -13.52 7.94 4.33
C VAL A 56 -12.88 8.78 3.22
N ILE A 57 -12.17 8.16 2.29
CA ILE A 57 -11.34 8.89 1.31
C ILE A 57 -12.23 9.70 0.37
N SER A 58 -13.10 9.04 -0.40
CA SER A 58 -13.92 9.72 -1.41
C SER A 58 -14.82 10.81 -0.80
N PRO A 59 -15.53 10.58 0.33
CA PRO A 59 -16.35 11.63 0.93
C PRO A 59 -15.54 12.84 1.42
N LYS A 60 -14.35 12.63 1.98
CA LYS A 60 -13.51 13.73 2.48
C LYS A 60 -12.85 14.49 1.34
N THR A 61 -12.30 13.79 0.34
CA THR A 61 -11.63 14.47 -0.78
C THR A 61 -12.62 15.11 -1.76
N LEU A 62 -13.84 14.59 -1.88
CA LEU A 62 -14.92 15.27 -2.62
C LEU A 62 -15.27 16.62 -2.00
N LYS A 63 -15.35 16.70 -0.67
CA LYS A 63 -15.55 17.98 0.06
C LYS A 63 -14.39 18.95 -0.14
N ALA A 64 -13.19 18.45 -0.42
CA ALA A 64 -12.01 19.24 -0.74
C ALA A 64 -11.87 19.57 -2.24
N GLY A 65 -12.97 19.52 -3.02
CA GLY A 65 -12.97 19.86 -4.45
C GLY A 65 -12.70 18.68 -5.38
N GLY A 66 -12.80 17.44 -4.90
CA GLY A 66 -12.67 16.24 -5.73
C GLY A 66 -11.22 15.90 -6.11
N VAL A 67 -10.25 16.36 -5.34
CA VAL A 67 -8.82 16.03 -5.54
C VAL A 67 -8.45 14.66 -4.95
N SER A 68 -7.21 14.23 -5.11
CA SER A 68 -6.71 13.05 -4.38
C SER A 68 -6.41 13.36 -2.92
N TRP A 69 -6.30 12.34 -2.07
CA TRP A 69 -5.92 12.53 -0.66
C TRP A 69 -4.57 13.25 -0.55
N ALA A 70 -3.60 12.86 -1.37
CA ALA A 70 -2.29 13.49 -1.41
C ALA A 70 -2.36 14.99 -1.77
N LEU A 71 -3.16 15.36 -2.79
CA LEU A 71 -3.31 16.77 -3.19
C LEU A 71 -4.19 17.58 -2.24
N MET A 72 -5.11 16.94 -1.53
CA MET A 72 -5.88 17.56 -0.45
C MET A 72 -4.96 18.02 0.68
N LEU A 73 -3.90 17.25 0.98
CA LEU A 73 -2.92 17.60 2.02
C LEU A 73 -1.81 18.54 1.51
N HIS A 74 -1.40 18.35 0.24
CA HIS A 74 -0.27 19.07 -0.36
C HIS A 74 -0.65 19.55 -1.76
N GLU A 75 -1.26 20.73 -1.86
CA GLU A 75 -1.79 21.30 -3.11
C GLU A 75 -0.73 21.35 -4.24
N GLU A 76 0.51 21.73 -3.90
CA GLU A 76 1.65 21.81 -4.83
C GLU A 76 2.27 20.43 -5.18
N GLY A 77 1.83 19.39 -4.49
CA GLY A 77 2.31 18.02 -4.63
C GLY A 77 3.74 17.78 -4.15
N LEU A 78 3.99 16.56 -3.69
CA LEU A 78 5.28 16.08 -3.20
C LEU A 78 5.98 15.17 -4.24
N PRO A 79 7.33 15.17 -4.34
CA PRO A 79 8.05 14.27 -5.23
C PRO A 79 7.87 12.81 -4.79
N VAL A 80 8.10 11.86 -5.71
CA VAL A 80 7.99 10.42 -5.42
C VAL A 80 9.37 9.92 -4.99
N ASP A 81 9.56 9.53 -3.72
CA ASP A 81 10.82 8.94 -3.28
C ASP A 81 10.79 7.41 -3.34
N PHE A 82 9.62 6.82 -3.11
CA PHE A 82 9.37 5.39 -3.31
C PHE A 82 7.91 5.14 -3.65
N PHE A 83 7.68 3.99 -4.28
CA PHE A 83 6.37 3.55 -4.73
C PHE A 83 5.89 2.39 -3.86
N VAL A 84 4.60 2.37 -3.51
CA VAL A 84 3.96 1.25 -2.81
C VAL A 84 2.98 0.52 -3.73
N THR A 85 3.18 -0.80 -3.86
CA THR A 85 2.21 -1.72 -4.47
C THR A 85 1.49 -2.53 -3.40
N HIS A 86 0.17 -2.66 -3.55
CA HIS A 86 -0.73 -3.08 -2.47
C HIS A 86 -2.03 -3.73 -3.00
N SER A 87 -2.82 -4.38 -2.15
CA SER A 87 -4.16 -4.88 -2.52
C SER A 87 -5.27 -3.97 -2.01
N TRP A 88 -6.40 -3.89 -2.74
CA TRP A 88 -7.59 -3.22 -2.22
C TRP A 88 -8.38 -4.03 -1.20
N ARG A 89 -8.13 -5.35 -1.12
CA ARG A 89 -8.75 -6.25 -0.13
C ARG A 89 -7.99 -6.29 1.20
N GLU A 90 -6.80 -5.69 1.26
CA GLU A 90 -6.02 -5.64 2.49
C GLU A 90 -6.68 -4.74 3.54
N GLY A 91 -6.45 -5.07 4.81
CA GLY A 91 -6.88 -4.26 5.94
C GLY A 91 -6.05 -2.98 6.03
N VAL A 92 -6.73 -1.85 6.24
CA VAL A 92 -6.08 -0.53 6.28
C VAL A 92 -5.15 -0.35 7.48
N PHE A 93 -5.42 -1.01 8.62
CA PHE A 93 -4.55 -0.93 9.80
C PHE A 93 -3.28 -1.73 9.57
N GLU A 94 -3.41 -2.93 8.99
CA GLU A 94 -2.28 -3.78 8.58
C GLU A 94 -1.40 -3.02 7.57
N PHE A 95 -2.01 -2.41 6.56
CA PHE A 95 -1.31 -1.61 5.56
C PHE A 95 -0.50 -0.47 6.20
N CYS A 96 -1.15 0.36 7.03
CA CYS A 96 -0.49 1.52 7.63
C CYS A 96 0.68 1.08 8.50
N ASN A 97 0.48 0.05 9.35
CA ASN A 97 1.54 -0.47 10.20
C ASN A 97 2.74 -0.96 9.38
N ARG A 98 2.51 -1.78 8.37
CA ARG A 98 3.59 -2.33 7.52
C ARG A 98 4.35 -1.26 6.76
N VAL A 99 3.66 -0.26 6.23
CA VAL A 99 4.28 0.88 5.56
C VAL A 99 5.13 1.71 6.53
N LEU A 100 4.59 2.02 7.72
CA LEU A 100 5.29 2.85 8.72
C LEU A 100 6.53 2.17 9.28
N GLU A 101 6.48 0.86 9.46
CA GLU A 101 7.58 0.03 9.96
C GLU A 101 8.62 -0.27 8.87
N SER A 102 8.20 -0.36 7.61
CA SER A 102 9.08 -0.68 6.47
C SER A 102 9.49 0.53 5.65
N TRP A 103 9.25 1.74 6.16
CA TRP A 103 9.54 3.00 5.49
C TRP A 103 11.02 3.05 5.04
N PRO A 104 11.32 3.20 3.73
CA PRO A 104 12.70 3.13 3.27
C PRO A 104 13.59 4.22 3.88
N PRO A 105 14.84 3.90 4.27
CA PRO A 105 15.74 4.87 4.87
C PRO A 105 16.07 5.99 3.87
N GLY A 106 16.06 7.23 4.36
CA GLY A 106 16.41 8.41 3.57
C GLY A 106 15.33 8.87 2.59
N THR A 107 14.16 8.24 2.55
CA THR A 107 13.02 8.69 1.76
C THR A 107 12.04 9.50 2.62
N ARG A 108 11.31 10.42 2.00
CA ARG A 108 10.37 11.31 2.67
C ARG A 108 8.93 11.15 2.20
N HIS A 109 8.75 10.71 0.96
CA HIS A 109 7.44 10.71 0.32
C HIS A 109 7.12 9.40 -0.39
N MET A 110 5.93 8.89 -0.10
CA MET A 110 5.38 7.66 -0.66
C MET A 110 4.35 7.98 -1.74
N TRP A 111 4.40 7.28 -2.85
CA TRP A 111 3.26 7.17 -3.77
C TRP A 111 2.50 5.87 -3.52
N CYS A 112 1.17 5.94 -3.35
CA CYS A 112 0.28 4.78 -3.24
C CYS A 112 -1.06 5.10 -3.90
N CYS A 113 -1.59 4.19 -4.73
CA CYS A 113 -2.64 4.52 -5.69
C CYS A 113 -3.94 5.02 -5.03
N PHE A 114 -4.38 4.44 -3.91
CA PHE A 114 -5.61 4.86 -3.24
C PHE A 114 -5.52 6.23 -2.56
N LEU A 115 -4.31 6.72 -2.27
CA LEU A 115 -4.06 8.06 -1.74
C LEU A 115 -3.72 9.08 -2.84
N ALA A 116 -3.06 8.61 -3.89
CA ALA A 116 -2.53 9.44 -4.96
C ALA A 116 -3.55 9.79 -6.03
N ASN A 117 -4.42 8.85 -6.42
CA ASN A 117 -5.41 9.08 -7.45
C ASN A 117 -6.66 9.77 -6.86
N PRO A 118 -7.38 10.57 -7.66
CA PRO A 118 -8.61 11.23 -7.24
C PRO A 118 -9.77 10.22 -7.16
N GLN A 119 -9.84 9.52 -6.04
CA GLN A 119 -10.84 8.47 -5.78
C GLN A 119 -12.33 8.86 -5.95
N PRO A 120 -12.76 10.13 -5.74
CA PRO A 120 -14.16 10.48 -5.94
C PRO A 120 -14.53 10.74 -7.40
N TRP A 121 -13.57 10.69 -8.34
CA TRP A 121 -13.87 10.92 -9.75
C TRP A 121 -14.77 9.81 -10.33
N PRO A 122 -15.64 10.16 -11.30
CA PRO A 122 -16.35 9.18 -12.11
C PRO A 122 -15.39 8.18 -12.77
N ARG A 123 -15.89 6.98 -13.06
CA ARG A 123 -15.07 5.90 -13.62
C ARG A 123 -14.48 6.26 -14.98
N GLU A 124 -15.24 6.99 -15.79
CA GLU A 124 -14.83 7.51 -17.10
C GLU A 124 -13.61 8.44 -16.98
N ASP A 125 -13.64 9.40 -16.07
CA ASP A 125 -12.55 10.35 -15.85
C ASP A 125 -11.31 9.64 -15.27
N LEU A 126 -11.52 8.67 -14.37
CA LEU A 126 -10.44 7.82 -13.86
C LEU A 126 -9.82 6.97 -14.96
N LYS A 127 -10.62 6.45 -15.90
CA LYS A 127 -10.12 5.65 -17.02
C LYS A 127 -9.23 6.49 -17.94
N ASP A 128 -9.64 7.71 -18.24
CA ASP A 128 -8.84 8.65 -19.03
C ASP A 128 -7.55 9.03 -18.29
N LEU A 129 -7.62 9.20 -16.96
CA LEU A 129 -6.46 9.41 -16.12
C LEU A 129 -5.50 8.21 -16.09
N MET A 130 -5.99 6.97 -16.17
CA MET A 130 -5.15 5.75 -16.18
C MET A 130 -4.32 5.57 -17.45
N GLY A 131 -4.30 6.59 -18.32
CA GLY A 131 -3.37 6.71 -19.42
C GLY A 131 -4.01 6.36 -20.75
N SER A 132 -3.61 7.08 -21.79
CA SER A 132 -4.07 6.92 -23.17
C SER A 132 -3.16 5.99 -23.98
N GLN A 133 -1.91 5.80 -23.55
CA GLN A 133 -0.94 5.01 -24.30
C GLN A 133 -1.23 3.50 -24.20
N PRO A 134 -1.06 2.71 -25.28
CA PRO A 134 -1.34 1.28 -25.25
C PRO A 134 -0.61 0.53 -24.13
N ASP A 135 0.59 0.98 -23.79
CA ASP A 135 1.46 0.42 -22.76
C ASP A 135 1.30 1.09 -21.39
N LEU A 136 0.32 1.98 -21.18
CA LEU A 136 0.06 2.70 -19.92
C LEU A 136 1.21 3.61 -19.46
N SER A 137 2.17 3.94 -20.33
CA SER A 137 3.36 4.73 -19.96
C SER A 137 3.05 6.15 -19.47
N ASP A 138 1.92 6.73 -19.87
CA ASP A 138 1.45 8.06 -19.48
C ASP A 138 0.54 8.07 -18.25
N SER A 139 0.28 6.91 -17.66
CA SER A 139 -0.53 6.79 -16.44
C SER A 139 0.20 7.37 -15.21
N PRO A 140 -0.54 7.89 -14.20
CA PRO A 140 0.05 8.42 -12.96
C PRO A 140 0.97 7.43 -12.24
N PHE A 141 0.65 6.13 -12.25
CA PHE A 141 1.49 5.12 -11.59
C PHE A 141 2.77 4.87 -12.38
N ALA A 142 2.72 4.81 -13.72
CA ALA A 142 3.91 4.66 -14.55
C ALA A 142 4.83 5.89 -14.40
N LEU A 143 4.25 7.08 -14.38
CA LEU A 143 4.98 8.33 -14.14
C LEU A 143 5.58 8.38 -12.74
N ALA A 144 4.90 7.84 -11.73
CA ALA A 144 5.43 7.76 -10.37
C ALA A 144 6.60 6.77 -10.26
N LEU A 145 6.48 5.57 -10.84
CA LEU A 145 7.57 4.58 -10.86
C LEU A 145 8.79 5.05 -11.64
N THR A 146 8.58 5.75 -12.77
CA THR A 146 9.67 6.26 -13.63
C THR A 146 10.24 7.59 -13.16
N ALA A 147 9.69 8.20 -12.10
CA ALA A 147 10.21 9.43 -11.56
C ALA A 147 11.68 9.26 -11.13
N ARG A 148 12.54 10.19 -11.51
CA ARG A 148 13.99 10.15 -11.19
C ARG A 148 14.28 10.06 -9.68
N SER A 149 13.38 10.60 -8.86
CA SER A 149 13.49 10.55 -7.40
C SER A 149 13.03 9.22 -6.80
N CYS A 150 12.34 8.37 -7.56
CA CYS A 150 11.86 7.08 -7.08
C CYS A 150 13.05 6.12 -6.94
N GLN A 151 13.33 5.70 -5.70
CA GLN A 151 14.51 4.90 -5.34
C GLN A 151 14.20 3.42 -5.23
N THR A 152 12.93 3.06 -4.99
CA THR A 152 12.55 1.68 -4.67
C THR A 152 11.05 1.44 -4.84
N LEU A 153 10.70 0.17 -5.07
CA LEU A 153 9.34 -0.35 -4.92
C LEU A 153 9.24 -1.03 -3.54
N LEU A 154 8.21 -0.70 -2.77
CA LEU A 154 7.85 -1.39 -1.53
C LEU A 154 6.55 -2.18 -1.77
N VAL A 155 6.63 -3.49 -1.56
CA VAL A 155 5.54 -4.45 -1.73
C VAL A 155 4.89 -4.66 -0.37
N VAL A 156 3.60 -4.37 -0.25
CA VAL A 156 2.86 -4.56 1.00
C VAL A 156 2.05 -5.86 0.90
N PRO A 157 2.53 -6.98 1.47
CA PRO A 157 1.70 -8.18 1.56
C PRO A 157 0.53 -7.94 2.51
N ASN A 158 -0.43 -8.86 2.55
CA ASN A 158 -1.56 -8.80 3.48
C ASN A 158 -2.14 -10.19 3.72
N VAL A 159 -2.94 -10.34 4.77
CA VAL A 159 -3.61 -11.61 5.10
C VAL A 159 -4.73 -12.01 4.13
N ALA A 160 -5.32 -11.07 3.40
CA ALA A 160 -6.54 -11.30 2.63
C ALA A 160 -6.26 -12.02 1.29
N GLU A 161 -5.18 -11.66 0.60
CA GLU A 161 -4.74 -12.30 -0.64
C GLU A 161 -3.30 -11.93 -0.99
N SER A 162 -2.66 -12.75 -1.85
CA SER A 162 -1.47 -12.29 -2.56
C SER A 162 -1.81 -11.09 -3.43
N ILE A 163 -1.05 -10.00 -3.26
CA ILE A 163 -1.20 -8.82 -4.11
C ILE A 163 -0.98 -9.13 -5.59
N TYR A 164 -0.20 -10.16 -5.91
CA TYR A 164 0.12 -10.52 -7.30
C TYR A 164 -0.99 -11.32 -8.00
N ASN A 165 -2.09 -11.60 -7.30
CA ASN A 165 -3.34 -11.98 -7.94
C ASN A 165 -3.99 -10.79 -8.68
N ARG A 166 -3.52 -9.57 -8.43
CA ARG A 166 -3.97 -8.35 -9.11
C ARG A 166 -3.00 -7.99 -10.23
N LEU A 167 -3.54 -7.90 -11.44
CA LEU A 167 -2.73 -7.67 -12.64
C LEU A 167 -2.03 -6.29 -12.64
N TRP A 168 -2.61 -5.29 -11.96
CA TRP A 168 -1.94 -4.00 -11.72
C TRP A 168 -0.64 -4.15 -10.92
N CYS A 169 -0.64 -4.93 -9.84
CA CYS A 169 0.54 -5.18 -9.02
C CYS A 169 1.63 -5.94 -9.79
N VAL A 170 1.23 -6.82 -10.72
CA VAL A 170 2.15 -7.50 -11.66
C VAL A 170 2.83 -6.50 -12.59
N GLU A 171 2.08 -5.54 -13.13
CA GLU A 171 2.63 -4.50 -14.01
C GLU A 171 3.59 -3.55 -13.29
N GLU A 172 3.25 -3.16 -12.05
CA GLU A 172 4.12 -2.34 -11.19
C GLU A 172 5.45 -3.06 -10.90
N ALA A 173 5.38 -4.36 -10.57
CA ALA A 173 6.55 -5.21 -10.40
C ALA A 173 7.39 -5.32 -11.68
N ARG A 174 6.76 -5.57 -12.83
CA ARG A 174 7.45 -5.64 -14.14
C ARG A 174 8.18 -4.33 -14.45
N ARG A 175 7.53 -3.18 -14.24
CA ARG A 175 8.16 -1.86 -14.43
C ARG A 175 9.33 -1.63 -13.50
N ALA A 176 9.21 -1.99 -12.23
CA ALA A 176 10.32 -1.89 -11.29
C ALA A 176 11.52 -2.74 -11.75
N MET A 177 11.29 -3.93 -12.31
CA MET A 177 12.34 -4.77 -12.87
C MET A 177 13.05 -4.10 -14.08
N ASP A 178 12.27 -3.54 -15.01
CA ASP A 178 12.78 -2.85 -16.19
C ASP A 178 13.60 -1.60 -15.83
N LEU A 179 13.15 -0.87 -14.82
CA LEU A 179 13.84 0.31 -14.28
C LEU A 179 15.01 -0.04 -13.37
N HIS A 180 15.23 -1.33 -13.11
CA HIS A 180 16.23 -1.82 -12.16
C HIS A 180 16.08 -1.20 -10.76
N LEU A 181 14.83 -0.94 -10.34
CA LEU A 181 14.54 -0.51 -8.99
C LEU A 181 14.64 -1.72 -8.05
N PRO A 182 15.27 -1.57 -6.88
CA PRO A 182 15.17 -2.59 -5.85
C PRO A 182 13.70 -2.72 -5.41
N ILE A 183 13.31 -3.95 -5.07
CA ILE A 183 11.97 -4.30 -4.61
C ILE A 183 12.10 -4.91 -3.23
N TRP A 184 11.32 -4.42 -2.28
CA TRP A 184 11.36 -4.86 -0.89
C TRP A 184 10.00 -5.27 -0.39
N LEU A 185 9.97 -6.25 0.49
CA LEU A 185 8.77 -6.66 1.16
C LEU A 185 8.57 -5.89 2.46
N ALA A 186 7.36 -5.35 2.67
CA ALA A 186 6.98 -4.73 3.91
C ALA A 186 6.66 -5.78 4.99
N THR A 187 7.01 -5.45 6.22
CA THR A 187 6.83 -6.25 7.44
C THR A 187 6.32 -5.36 8.57
N ASP A 188 5.63 -5.94 9.54
CA ASP A 188 5.06 -5.31 10.74
C ASP A 188 6.02 -5.22 11.92
N CYS A 189 7.26 -5.71 11.78
CA CYS A 189 8.27 -5.67 12.85
C CYS A 189 9.36 -4.61 12.65
N GLY A 190 9.31 -3.85 11.55
CA GLY A 190 10.29 -2.82 11.22
C GLY A 190 11.72 -3.33 11.10
N ILE A 191 12.63 -2.52 10.53
CA ILE A 191 14.11 -2.66 10.53
C ILE A 191 14.74 -3.98 10.01
N LEU A 192 14.05 -5.12 9.90
CA LEU A 192 14.68 -6.42 9.63
C LEU A 192 15.29 -6.53 8.22
N HIS A 193 14.87 -5.68 7.29
CA HIS A 193 15.38 -5.69 5.91
C HIS A 193 16.39 -4.60 5.59
N TRP A 194 16.35 -3.47 6.30
CA TRP A 194 17.30 -2.39 6.09
C TRP A 194 18.55 -2.64 6.95
N PRO A 195 19.76 -2.71 6.36
CA PRO A 195 20.97 -2.88 7.17
C PRO A 195 21.06 -1.75 8.21
N LEU A 196 21.26 -2.13 9.48
CA LEU A 196 21.27 -1.19 10.61
C LEU A 196 22.21 -0.01 10.34
N GLY A 197 21.70 1.20 10.57
CA GLY A 197 22.46 2.44 10.39
C GLY A 197 22.50 2.98 8.96
N CYS A 198 21.89 2.31 7.98
CA CYS A 198 21.71 2.88 6.65
C CYS A 198 20.77 4.08 6.69
N ARG A 199 21.22 5.18 6.10
CA ARG A 199 20.51 6.46 6.02
C ARG A 199 19.88 6.72 4.66
N SER A 200 20.12 5.81 3.70
CA SER A 200 19.57 5.87 2.35
C SER A 200 19.37 4.48 1.77
N VAL A 201 18.53 4.37 0.76
CA VAL A 201 18.39 3.15 -0.06
C VAL A 201 19.73 2.77 -0.69
N ALA A 202 20.51 3.73 -1.17
CA ALA A 202 21.82 3.48 -1.76
C ALA A 202 22.81 2.85 -0.76
N GLU A 203 22.86 3.33 0.48
CA GLU A 203 23.66 2.73 1.55
C GLU A 203 23.20 1.31 1.86
N ALA A 204 21.89 1.07 1.94
CA ALA A 204 21.34 -0.26 2.16
C ALA A 204 21.73 -1.23 1.04
N LEU A 205 21.62 -0.80 -0.21
CA LEU A 205 22.06 -1.60 -1.37
C LEU A 205 23.55 -1.91 -1.31
N ALA A 206 24.40 -0.92 -1.02
CA ALA A 206 25.83 -1.09 -0.91
C ALA A 206 26.22 -2.06 0.21
N ALA A 207 25.57 -1.94 1.37
CA ALA A 207 25.76 -2.81 2.52
C ALA A 207 25.42 -4.26 2.19
N MET A 208 24.26 -4.54 1.61
CA MET A 208 23.88 -5.91 1.22
C MET A 208 24.74 -6.50 0.10
N CYS A 209 25.27 -5.63 -0.76
CA CYS A 209 26.22 -6.01 -1.80
C CYS A 209 27.61 -6.33 -1.25
N SER A 210 27.92 -5.97 0.01
CA SER A 210 29.23 -6.18 0.60
C SER A 210 29.45 -7.65 1.00
N PRO A 211 30.48 -8.33 0.46
CA PRO A 211 30.84 -9.68 0.89
C PRO A 211 31.17 -9.79 2.38
N ARG A 212 31.51 -8.66 3.03
CA ARG A 212 31.82 -8.61 4.46
C ARG A 212 30.58 -8.82 5.33
N LEU A 213 29.45 -8.21 4.95
CA LEU A 213 28.19 -8.32 5.70
C LEU A 213 27.55 -9.71 5.53
N LEU A 214 27.73 -10.34 4.37
CA LEU A 214 27.34 -11.73 4.14
C LEU A 214 28.12 -12.75 5.01
N ARG A 215 29.29 -12.36 5.56
CA ARG A 215 30.14 -13.24 6.38
C ARG A 215 29.96 -13.03 7.88
N THR A 216 29.47 -11.88 8.32
CA THR A 216 29.14 -11.66 9.73
C THR A 216 27.92 -12.49 10.08
N LYS A 217 28.14 -13.63 10.73
CA LYS A 217 27.10 -14.52 11.30
C LYS A 217 26.06 -13.82 12.19
N GLY A 218 26.29 -12.57 12.60
CA GLY A 218 25.32 -11.74 13.33
C GLY A 218 24.23 -11.11 12.45
N TRP A 219 24.38 -11.14 11.11
CA TRP A 219 23.28 -10.97 10.16
C TRP A 219 22.66 -12.34 9.83
N SER A 220 22.72 -13.30 10.76
CA SER A 220 21.80 -14.42 10.69
C SER A 220 20.42 -13.81 10.88
N HIS A 221 19.62 -13.82 9.81
CA HIS A 221 18.19 -13.68 9.87
C HIS A 221 17.67 -14.52 11.05
N ALA A 222 17.54 -13.93 12.23
CA ALA A 222 16.40 -14.25 13.05
C ALA A 222 15.25 -13.66 12.26
N PHE A 223 14.77 -14.44 11.29
CA PHE A 223 13.48 -14.20 10.68
C PHE A 223 12.55 -14.02 11.86
N SER A 224 12.04 -12.80 12.05
CA SER A 224 10.91 -12.67 12.95
C SER A 224 9.79 -13.49 12.33
N GLU A 225 8.94 -14.04 13.18
CA GLU A 225 7.69 -14.66 12.76
C GLU A 225 6.91 -13.72 11.80
N ALA A 226 6.98 -12.42 12.06
CA ALA A 226 6.50 -11.34 11.20
C ALA A 226 7.04 -11.38 9.75
N ASP A 227 8.35 -11.55 9.55
CA ASP A 227 8.92 -11.66 8.19
C ASP A 227 8.46 -12.95 7.48
N ASP A 228 8.39 -14.06 8.22
CA ASP A 228 7.87 -15.32 7.69
C ASP A 228 6.42 -15.18 7.23
N VAL A 229 5.59 -14.52 8.04
CA VAL A 229 4.18 -14.24 7.71
C VAL A 229 4.08 -13.37 6.46
N SER A 230 4.81 -12.25 6.39
CA SER A 230 4.82 -11.38 5.20
C SER A 230 5.21 -12.17 3.94
N ARG A 231 6.25 -13.00 4.01
CA ARG A 231 6.72 -13.82 2.88
C ARG A 231 5.68 -14.85 2.45
N GLN A 232 5.06 -15.53 3.42
CA GLN A 232 3.99 -16.50 3.14
C GLN A 232 2.80 -15.84 2.46
N GLN A 233 2.41 -14.64 2.89
CA GLN A 233 1.29 -13.89 2.33
C GLN A 233 1.50 -13.46 0.87
N VAL A 234 2.75 -13.14 0.46
CA VAL A 234 3.05 -12.89 -0.97
C VAL A 234 2.71 -14.10 -1.84
N HIS A 235 2.95 -15.30 -1.32
CA HIS A 235 2.72 -16.54 -2.05
C HIS A 235 1.33 -17.14 -1.78
N ALA A 236 0.58 -16.63 -0.79
CA ALA A 236 -0.71 -17.16 -0.40
C ALA A 236 -1.68 -17.11 -1.59
N SER A 237 -2.10 -18.29 -2.06
CA SER A 237 -2.99 -18.44 -3.21
C SER A 237 -2.46 -17.87 -4.53
N PHE A 238 -1.14 -17.65 -4.64
CA PHE A 238 -0.48 -17.23 -5.88
C PHE A 238 0.28 -18.42 -6.48
N SER A 239 0.12 -18.63 -7.78
CA SER A 239 0.86 -19.67 -8.51
C SER A 239 1.65 -19.12 -9.70
N SER A 240 1.08 -18.15 -10.43
CA SER A 240 1.73 -17.48 -11.54
C SER A 240 1.00 -16.19 -11.87
N VAL A 241 1.73 -15.20 -12.37
CA VAL A 241 1.16 -13.95 -12.90
C VAL A 241 0.19 -14.19 -14.06
N ARG A 242 0.23 -15.38 -14.69
CA ARG A 242 -0.76 -15.78 -15.70
C ARG A 242 -2.18 -15.87 -15.13
N GLN A 243 -2.35 -16.11 -13.83
CA GLN A 243 -3.65 -16.17 -13.18
C GLN A 243 -4.12 -14.82 -12.62
N ALA A 244 -3.26 -13.80 -12.61
CA ALA A 244 -3.61 -12.47 -12.10
C ALA A 244 -4.69 -11.81 -12.95
N ALA A 245 -5.65 -11.11 -12.35
CA ALA A 245 -6.79 -10.52 -13.06
C ALA A 245 -6.89 -9.00 -12.85
N CYS A 246 -7.59 -8.31 -13.75
CA CYS A 246 -8.02 -6.93 -13.57
C CYS A 246 -9.55 -6.87 -13.63
N SER A 247 -10.16 -5.97 -12.85
CA SER A 247 -11.61 -5.75 -12.89
C SER A 247 -12.08 -5.01 -14.14
N ASP A 248 -11.17 -4.29 -14.82
CA ASP A 248 -11.46 -3.63 -16.09
C ASP A 248 -10.88 -4.45 -17.26
N PRO A 249 -11.72 -4.91 -18.20
CA PRO A 249 -11.28 -5.78 -19.28
C PRO A 249 -10.38 -5.07 -20.30
N ASP A 250 -10.46 -3.74 -20.43
CA ASP A 250 -9.61 -2.99 -21.35
C ASP A 250 -8.20 -2.86 -20.77
N ASP A 251 -8.11 -2.50 -19.48
CA ASP A 251 -6.84 -2.47 -18.77
C ASP A 251 -6.23 -3.86 -18.66
N GLU A 252 -7.04 -4.90 -18.45
CA GLU A 252 -6.57 -6.29 -18.50
C GLU A 252 -5.85 -6.56 -19.83
N ARG A 253 -6.50 -6.29 -20.96
CA ARG A 253 -5.90 -6.54 -22.29
C ARG A 253 -4.60 -5.76 -22.47
N ARG A 254 -4.56 -4.50 -22.05
CA ARG A 254 -3.37 -3.63 -22.17
C ARG A 254 -2.22 -4.15 -21.32
N ILE A 255 -2.47 -4.46 -20.05
CA ILE A 255 -1.44 -4.98 -19.14
C ILE A 255 -0.96 -6.36 -19.62
N ARG A 256 -1.87 -7.26 -20.02
CA ARG A 256 -1.52 -8.56 -20.59
C ARG A 256 -0.63 -8.43 -21.82
N ALA A 257 -0.88 -7.42 -22.67
CA ALA A 257 -0.02 -7.13 -23.80
C ALA A 257 1.37 -6.64 -23.34
N ALA A 258 1.43 -5.75 -22.34
CA ALA A 258 2.68 -5.21 -21.81
C ALA A 258 3.57 -6.27 -21.11
N ILE A 259 2.98 -7.27 -20.44
CA ILE A 259 3.72 -8.33 -19.74
C ILE A 259 3.98 -9.57 -20.60
N ARG A 260 3.54 -9.58 -21.87
CA ARG A 260 3.61 -10.77 -22.74
C ARG A 260 5.06 -11.21 -22.96
N GLY A 261 5.36 -12.46 -22.64
CA GLY A 261 6.71 -13.03 -22.75
C GLY A 261 7.61 -12.73 -21.54
N LEU A 262 7.14 -11.91 -20.60
CA LEU A 262 7.84 -11.55 -19.37
C LEU A 262 7.28 -12.27 -18.13
N GLU A 263 6.27 -13.12 -18.29
CA GLU A 263 5.58 -13.74 -17.15
C GLU A 263 6.54 -14.60 -16.31
N ALA A 264 7.35 -15.46 -16.93
CA ALA A 264 8.28 -16.30 -16.21
C ALA A 264 9.42 -15.51 -15.50
N PRO A 265 10.02 -14.46 -16.11
CA PRO A 265 10.87 -13.53 -15.37
C PRO A 265 10.21 -12.89 -14.16
N ILE A 266 8.94 -12.47 -14.26
CA ILE A 266 8.20 -11.86 -13.15
C ILE A 266 7.92 -12.90 -12.06
N ASP A 267 7.46 -14.10 -12.42
CA ASP A 267 7.26 -15.22 -11.48
C ASP A 267 8.53 -15.50 -10.68
N ARG A 268 9.70 -15.60 -11.36
CA ARG A 268 11.00 -15.78 -10.68
C ARG A 268 11.40 -14.61 -9.78
N MET A 269 10.98 -13.39 -10.10
CA MET A 269 11.20 -12.23 -9.23
C MET A 269 10.37 -12.38 -7.95
N ILE A 270 9.09 -12.74 -8.09
CA ILE A 270 8.17 -12.96 -6.96
C ILE A 270 8.66 -14.12 -6.10
N GLU A 271 9.10 -15.24 -6.68
CA GLU A 271 9.71 -16.35 -5.94
C GLU A 271 10.91 -15.91 -5.09
N ARG A 272 11.77 -15.03 -5.63
CA ARG A 272 12.91 -14.47 -4.89
C ARG A 272 12.47 -13.54 -3.77
N LEU A 273 11.44 -12.73 -4.03
CA LEU A 273 10.84 -11.86 -3.02
C LEU A 273 10.25 -12.69 -1.86
N THR A 274 9.53 -13.75 -2.17
CA THR A 274 9.01 -14.73 -1.18
C THR A 274 10.15 -15.42 -0.43
N ALA A 275 11.21 -15.82 -1.11
CA ALA A 275 12.32 -16.53 -0.46
C ALA A 275 13.17 -15.60 0.43
N GLY A 276 13.38 -14.35 0.03
CA GLY A 276 14.39 -13.47 0.64
C GLY A 276 13.89 -12.12 1.17
N GLY A 277 12.60 -11.82 1.08
CA GLY A 277 12.01 -10.53 1.46
C GLY A 277 12.41 -9.38 0.54
N LYS A 278 13.17 -9.64 -0.53
CA LYS A 278 13.63 -8.62 -1.48
C LYS A 278 14.02 -9.19 -2.83
N TRP A 279 14.00 -8.31 -3.83
CA TRP A 279 14.64 -8.52 -5.11
C TRP A 279 15.57 -7.35 -5.42
N LEU A 280 16.80 -7.67 -5.79
CA LEU A 280 17.80 -6.69 -6.20
C LEU A 280 18.05 -6.85 -7.70
N PRO A 281 18.19 -5.75 -8.45
CA PRO A 281 18.54 -5.82 -9.85
C PRO A 281 19.88 -6.56 -10.01
N PRO A 282 20.03 -7.39 -11.07
CA PRO A 282 21.32 -7.97 -11.38
C PRO A 282 22.37 -6.87 -11.44
N ARG A 283 23.56 -7.08 -10.86
CA ARG A 283 24.67 -6.14 -11.02
C ARG A 283 24.98 -6.02 -12.50
N SER A 284 24.48 -4.97 -13.14
CA SER A 284 24.99 -4.59 -14.44
C SER A 284 26.47 -4.28 -14.21
N ARG A 285 27.36 -4.84 -15.04
CA ARG A 285 28.79 -4.49 -15.02
C ARG A 285 29.03 -2.99 -15.32
N ARG A 286 27.99 -2.16 -15.42
CA ARG A 286 27.98 -0.77 -15.91
C ARG A 286 27.61 0.28 -14.86
N PHE A 287 27.51 -0.05 -13.57
CA PHE A 287 27.28 0.97 -12.52
C PHE A 287 28.44 1.99 -12.35
N SER A 288 29.47 1.96 -13.19
CA SER A 288 30.52 2.97 -13.25
C SER A 288 30.22 4.17 -14.15
N GLU A 289 29.11 4.18 -14.91
CA GLU A 289 28.73 5.35 -15.71
C GLU A 289 27.29 5.78 -15.42
N PRO A 290 27.03 7.08 -15.13
CA PRO A 290 25.68 7.60 -15.08
C PRO A 290 25.06 7.43 -16.46
N GLN A 291 24.04 6.58 -16.60
CA GLN A 291 23.38 6.39 -17.89
C GLN A 291 22.78 7.72 -18.35
N PRO A 292 23.27 8.31 -19.44
CA PRO A 292 22.43 9.21 -20.20
C PRO A 292 21.50 8.29 -21.04
N HIS A 293 20.46 8.82 -21.67
CA HIS A 293 19.63 8.09 -22.65
C HIS A 293 18.64 7.02 -22.10
N LEU A 294 17.59 7.48 -21.42
CA LEU A 294 16.23 6.93 -21.60
C LEU A 294 15.18 8.07 -21.62
N LEU A 295 15.41 9.07 -22.45
CA LEU A 295 14.37 9.99 -22.94
C LEU A 295 14.70 10.39 -24.37
N ARG A 296 14.24 9.59 -25.33
CA ARG A 296 13.82 10.11 -26.64
C ARG A 296 12.31 9.95 -26.71
N VAL A 297 11.61 10.75 -25.93
CA VAL A 297 10.29 11.24 -26.35
C VAL A 297 10.59 12.36 -27.34
N GLY A 298 10.09 12.26 -28.56
CA GLY A 298 10.39 13.18 -29.64
C GLY A 298 10.04 14.62 -29.27
N SER A 299 11.06 15.45 -29.05
CA SER A 299 10.92 16.90 -29.05
C SER A 299 10.80 17.37 -30.50
N SER A 300 9.57 17.49 -30.99
CA SER A 300 9.26 18.39 -32.10
C SER A 300 9.20 19.83 -31.57
N PRO A 301 9.73 20.82 -32.32
CA PRO A 301 9.63 22.22 -31.94
C PRO A 301 8.26 22.74 -32.36
N LEU A 302 7.42 23.11 -31.38
CA LEU A 302 6.30 24.00 -31.61
C LEU A 302 6.39 25.17 -30.63
N ASP A 303 6.90 26.28 -31.17
CA ASP A 303 6.40 27.60 -30.84
C ASP A 303 4.87 27.61 -30.89
N GLY A 304 4.23 28.15 -29.84
CA GLY A 304 2.80 28.34 -29.80
C GLY A 304 2.25 28.27 -28.38
N GLY A 305 2.31 29.39 -27.66
CA GLY A 305 1.71 29.52 -26.34
C GLY A 305 0.24 29.12 -26.33
N SER A 306 -0.09 28.14 -25.50
CA SER A 306 -1.43 27.90 -25.02
C SER A 306 -1.33 27.64 -23.52
N GLU A 307 -2.01 28.49 -22.73
CA GLU A 307 -2.14 28.34 -21.29
C GLU A 307 -2.67 26.92 -20.95
N PRO A 308 -2.24 26.32 -19.83
CA PRO A 308 -2.90 25.14 -19.31
C PRO A 308 -4.39 25.45 -19.03
N PRO A 309 -5.30 24.46 -19.13
CA PRO A 309 -6.70 24.66 -18.82
C PRO A 309 -6.83 25.18 -17.39
N ARG A 310 -7.34 26.42 -17.26
CA ARG A 310 -7.70 26.99 -15.96
C ARG A 310 -8.80 26.13 -15.38
N LEU A 311 -8.55 25.57 -14.20
CA LEU A 311 -9.60 25.00 -13.36
C LEU A 311 -10.73 26.03 -13.22
N PRO A 312 -12.01 25.59 -13.22
CA PRO A 312 -13.12 26.50 -13.00
C PRO A 312 -12.89 27.25 -11.69
N ARG A 313 -12.85 28.59 -11.77
CA ARG A 313 -12.88 29.45 -10.59
C ARG A 313 -14.17 29.16 -9.85
N THR A 314 -14.09 28.40 -8.77
CA THR A 314 -15.13 28.38 -7.75
C THR A 314 -15.05 29.70 -7.01
N ASP A 315 -16.19 30.36 -6.89
CA ASP A 315 -16.31 31.56 -6.07
C ASP A 315 -15.77 31.25 -4.67
N SER A 316 -14.90 32.14 -4.21
CA SER A 316 -14.22 32.07 -2.92
C SER A 316 -15.25 32.29 -1.81
N GLN A 317 -15.97 31.22 -1.48
CA GLN A 317 -16.38 31.03 -0.10
C GLN A 317 -15.13 30.58 0.64
N THR A 318 -14.73 31.38 1.61
CA THR A 318 -13.77 31.02 2.65
C THR A 318 -14.24 29.71 3.29
N VAL A 319 -13.74 28.59 2.78
CA VAL A 319 -13.77 27.34 3.50
C VAL A 319 -12.77 27.53 4.62
N GLU A 320 -13.25 27.58 5.86
CA GLU A 320 -12.39 27.47 7.03
C GLU A 320 -11.61 26.17 6.89
N TYR A 321 -10.34 26.30 6.49
CA TYR A 321 -9.41 25.21 6.49
C TYR A 321 -9.36 24.65 7.90
N PHE A 322 -9.56 23.35 8.01
CA PHE A 322 -9.24 22.56 9.19
C PHE A 322 -7.72 22.69 9.42
N THR A 323 -7.32 23.78 10.06
CA THR A 323 -6.06 23.83 10.77
C THR A 323 -6.26 22.89 11.96
N PRO A 324 -5.41 21.88 12.17
CA PRO A 324 -5.46 21.09 13.38
C PRO A 324 -5.04 22.03 14.53
N HIS A 325 -6.01 22.74 15.10
CA HIS A 325 -5.82 23.44 16.35
C HIS A 325 -5.50 22.39 17.42
N SER A 326 -4.31 22.53 17.97
CA SER A 326 -3.70 21.81 19.10
C SER A 326 -4.52 21.82 20.40
N GLU A 327 -5.82 22.15 20.38
CA GLU A 327 -6.61 22.45 21.58
C GLU A 327 -7.60 21.35 22.02
N TYR A 328 -7.64 20.19 21.35
CA TYR A 328 -8.47 19.06 21.79
C TYR A 328 -7.75 17.98 22.62
N PHE A 329 -6.46 18.18 22.94
CA PHE A 329 -5.72 17.27 23.84
C PHE A 329 -5.52 17.89 25.22
N SER A 330 -6.60 17.98 26.00
CA SER A 330 -6.50 17.91 27.46
C SER A 330 -6.96 16.53 27.91
N PRO A 331 -6.15 15.75 28.66
CA PRO A 331 -6.59 14.48 29.19
C PRO A 331 -7.75 14.71 30.17
N PRO A 332 -8.82 13.91 30.14
CA PRO A 332 -9.84 13.99 31.18
C PRO A 332 -9.22 13.59 32.53
N SER A 333 -9.22 14.55 33.45
CA SER A 333 -8.97 14.33 34.87
C SER A 333 -10.03 13.39 35.46
N ASP A 334 -9.57 12.34 36.12
CA ASP A 334 -10.27 11.55 37.15
C ASP A 334 -11.79 11.34 36.98
N ARG A 335 -12.18 10.18 36.43
CA ARG A 335 -13.43 9.49 36.80
C ARG A 335 -13.24 7.97 36.86
N GLN A 336 -13.20 7.49 38.10
CA GLN A 336 -13.77 6.24 38.64
C GLN A 336 -13.61 4.94 37.83
N ARG A 337 -12.77 4.06 38.36
CA ARG A 337 -12.71 2.62 38.02
C ARG A 337 -14.10 1.96 38.15
N PRO A 338 -14.53 1.13 37.19
CA PRO A 338 -15.61 0.17 37.40
C PRO A 338 -15.18 -0.92 38.38
N GLN A 339 -16.09 -1.26 39.30
CA GLN A 339 -15.99 -2.43 40.19
C GLN A 339 -16.06 -3.74 39.36
N PRO A 340 -15.38 -4.81 39.77
CA PRO A 340 -15.45 -6.11 39.09
C PRO A 340 -16.84 -6.73 39.25
N PHE A 341 -17.33 -7.32 38.16
CA PHE A 341 -18.57 -8.09 38.10
C PHE A 341 -18.43 -9.40 38.89
N ASP A 342 -19.41 -9.67 39.76
CA ASP A 342 -19.62 -10.96 40.41
C ASP A 342 -19.91 -12.06 39.38
N THR A 343 -19.11 -13.12 39.39
CA THR A 343 -19.35 -14.37 38.66
C THR A 343 -20.52 -15.15 39.28
N PRO A 344 -21.54 -15.57 38.51
CA PRO A 344 -22.56 -16.48 39.01
C PRO A 344 -22.03 -17.92 39.12
N SER A 345 -22.39 -18.55 40.23
CA SER A 345 -22.10 -19.92 40.65
C SER A 345 -22.58 -20.99 39.66
N GLU A 346 -21.78 -22.04 39.49
CA GLU A 346 -22.10 -23.26 38.73
C GLU A 346 -23.34 -23.99 39.28
N PRO A 347 -24.24 -24.51 38.42
CA PRO A 347 -25.27 -25.45 38.83
C PRO A 347 -24.73 -26.88 38.92
N SER A 348 -24.96 -27.47 40.08
CA SER A 348 -24.74 -28.84 40.51
C SER A 348 -25.34 -29.93 39.60
N GLU A 349 -24.59 -31.02 39.44
CA GLU A 349 -24.94 -32.25 38.70
C GLU A 349 -26.22 -32.94 39.24
N PRO A 350 -27.09 -33.50 38.37
CA PRO A 350 -28.18 -34.37 38.79
C PRO A 350 -27.73 -35.84 38.89
N GLY A 351 -27.99 -36.41 40.08
CA GLY A 351 -27.64 -37.78 40.47
C GLY A 351 -28.39 -38.90 39.74
N THR A 352 -27.73 -40.04 39.71
CA THR A 352 -28.17 -41.33 39.18
C THR A 352 -29.23 -41.99 40.07
N PRO A 353 -30.36 -42.53 39.55
CA PRO A 353 -31.28 -43.32 40.34
C PRO A 353 -30.89 -44.81 40.34
N ALA A 354 -30.79 -45.37 41.55
CA ALA A 354 -30.70 -46.80 41.81
C ALA A 354 -32.11 -47.43 41.66
N GLY A 355 -32.26 -48.36 40.72
CA GLY A 355 -33.41 -49.25 40.60
C GLY A 355 -33.06 -50.66 41.03
N GLY A 356 -33.53 -51.06 42.21
CA GLY A 356 -33.58 -52.43 42.69
C GLY A 356 -34.87 -53.16 42.24
N PRO A 357 -35.05 -54.45 42.59
CA PRO A 357 -35.46 -55.48 41.63
C PRO A 357 -36.87 -56.06 41.82
N ALA A 358 -37.22 -56.94 40.87
CA ALA A 358 -37.99 -58.19 40.98
C ALA A 358 -39.30 -58.25 40.17
N GLY A 359 -39.36 -59.26 39.30
CA GLY A 359 -40.46 -59.69 38.45
C GLY A 359 -39.96 -60.75 37.48
#